data_AF-X1BHG2-F1
#
_entry.id   AF-X1BHG2-F1
#
_cell.length_a   1.000
_cell.length_b   1.000
_cell.length_c   1.000
_cell.angle_alpha   90.00
_cell.angle_beta   90.00
_cell.angle_gamma   90.00
#
_symmetry.space_group_name_H-M   'P 1'
#
loop_
_entity.id
_entity.type
_entity.pdbx_description
1 polymer ?
#
loop_
_entity_poly.entity_id
_entity_poly.type
_entity_poly.pdbx_seq_one_letter_code
_entity_poly.pdbx_strand_id
1 'polypeptide(L)' 'MKVVAVADTGGEISAYVFPSAETVNDGSYPIARDLYMYTAGEPQGFVQRYLEWIFTPQAQSIVTQLGFVPIPVQ' A
#
# COMPACT_ATOMS: atom_id res chain seq x y z
N MET A 1 7.61 16.36 9.19
CA MET A 1 8.04 15.06 9.75
C MET A 1 9.53 14.88 9.49
N LYS A 2 10.27 14.23 10.39
CA LYS A 2 11.62 13.75 10.08
C LYS A 2 11.50 12.31 9.61
N VAL A 3 12.10 12.00 8.47
CA VAL A 3 12.02 10.69 7.81
C VAL A 3 13.45 10.20 7.59
N VAL A 4 13.66 8.90 7.74
CA VAL A 4 14.98 8.26 7.59
C VAL A 4 14.91 7.30 6.40
N ALA A 5 15.94 7.31 5.57
CA ALA A 5 16.09 6.36 4.49
C ALA A 5 16.56 5.00 5.02
N VAL A 6 16.08 3.92 4.42
CA VAL A 6 16.37 2.54 4.85
C VAL A 6 16.96 1.75 3.69
N ALA A 7 17.98 0.94 3.99
CA ALA A 7 18.55 -0.04 3.07
C ALA A 7 18.13 -1.45 3.48
N ASP A 8 17.95 -2.35 2.52
CA ASP A 8 17.80 -3.78 2.78
C ASP A 8 19.16 -4.41 3.07
N THR A 9 19.21 -5.31 4.05
CA THR A 9 20.42 -6.04 4.47
C THR A 9 20.26 -7.56 4.37
N GLY A 10 19.18 -8.06 3.73
CA GLY A 10 18.91 -9.49 3.56
C GLY A 10 19.85 -10.23 2.60
N GLY A 11 20.78 -9.52 1.96
CA GLY A 11 21.83 -10.06 1.09
C GLY A 11 23.04 -9.12 1.04
N GLU A 12 23.15 -8.33 -0.04
CA GLU A 12 24.08 -7.19 -0.12
C GLU A 12 23.39 -5.92 0.37
N ILE A 13 24.13 -4.98 0.96
CA ILE A 13 23.59 -3.68 1.37
C ILE A 13 23.14 -2.94 0.11
N SER A 14 21.82 -2.72 -0.03
CA SER A 14 21.26 -1.92 -1.11
C SER A 14 21.40 -0.42 -0.83
N ALA A 15 21.03 0.42 -1.80
CA ALA A 15 20.98 1.86 -1.58
C ALA A 15 19.98 2.22 -0.48
N TYR A 16 20.27 3.27 0.30
CA TYR A 16 19.30 3.83 1.24
C TYR A 16 18.16 4.52 0.46
N VAL A 17 16.93 4.06 0.67
CA VAL A 17 15.73 4.58 -0.01
C VAL A 17 14.84 5.31 0.98
N PHE A 18 14.35 6.50 0.61
CA PHE A 18 13.34 7.22 1.39
C PHE A 18 11.94 6.65 1.10
N PRO A 19 11.03 6.62 2.08
CA PRO A 19 9.66 6.20 1.83
C PRO A 19 8.90 7.25 1.00
N SER A 20 8.24 6.77 -0.04
CA SER A 20 7.31 7.51 -0.89
C SER A 20 6.28 6.54 -1.47
N ALA A 21 5.18 7.04 -2.05
CA ALA A 21 4.21 6.18 -2.72
C ALA A 21 4.85 5.40 -3.90
N GLU A 22 5.76 6.05 -4.64
CA GLU A 22 6.50 5.44 -5.74
C GLU A 22 7.40 4.31 -5.25
N THR A 23 8.28 4.59 -4.29
CA THR A 23 9.24 3.60 -3.76
C THR A 23 8.58 2.45 -2.99
N VAL A 24 7.37 2.67 -2.46
CA VAL A 24 6.58 1.61 -1.84
C VAL A 24 5.93 0.73 -2.91
N ASN A 25 5.32 1.34 -3.94
CA ASN A 25 4.62 0.61 -5.00
C ASN A 25 5.57 -0.14 -5.94
N ASP A 26 6.81 0.32 -6.12
CA ASP A 26 7.83 -0.39 -6.91
C ASP A 26 8.67 -1.40 -6.09
N GLY A 27 8.46 -1.45 -4.77
CA GLY A 27 9.15 -2.35 -3.85
C GLY A 27 10.58 -1.97 -3.47
N SER A 28 11.09 -0.81 -3.90
CA SER A 28 12.45 -0.36 -3.58
C SER A 28 12.62 0.09 -2.13
N TYR A 29 11.55 0.57 -1.49
CA TYR A 29 11.55 0.86 -0.06
C TYR A 29 11.25 -0.43 0.74
N PRO A 30 12.22 -0.93 1.54
CA PRO A 30 12.16 -2.30 2.05
C PRO A 30 11.19 -2.51 3.22
N ILE A 31 10.65 -1.43 3.81
CA ILE A 31 9.73 -1.50 4.95
C ILE A 31 8.34 -1.04 4.51
N ALA A 32 7.64 -1.92 3.81
CA ALA A 32 6.24 -1.72 3.43
C ALA A 32 5.45 -3.03 3.58
N ARG A 33 4.13 -2.92 3.68
CA ARG A 33 3.22 -4.07 3.65
C ARG A 33 1.88 -3.67 3.07
N ASP A 34 1.26 -4.60 2.36
CA ASP A 34 -0.13 -4.46 1.94
C ASP A 34 -1.08 -4.49 3.14
N LEU A 35 -2.21 -3.81 2.99
CA LEU A 35 -3.33 -3.88 3.92
C LEU A 35 -4.42 -4.76 3.31
N TYR A 36 -4.44 -6.02 3.72
CA TYR A 36 -5.43 -6.98 3.23
C TYR A 36 -6.75 -6.88 3.98
N MET A 37 -7.85 -7.08 3.24
CA MET A 37 -9.18 -7.32 3.82
C MET A 37 -9.42 -8.83 3.88
N TYR A 38 -9.77 -9.33 5.06
CA TYR A 38 -10.11 -10.76 5.24
C TYR A 38 -11.62 -10.92 5.37
N THR A 39 -12.18 -11.86 4.60
CA THR A 39 -13.61 -12.22 4.64
C THR A 39 -13.79 -13.67 5.03
N ALA A 40 -14.92 -13.98 5.68
CA ALA A 40 -15.33 -15.35 5.93
C ALA A 40 -15.90 -15.95 4.64
N GLY A 41 -15.04 -16.57 3.83
CA GLY A 41 -15.40 -17.08 2.50
C GLY A 41 -15.60 -15.98 1.47
N GLU A 42 -16.29 -16.32 0.38
CA GLU A 42 -16.57 -15.39 -0.72
C GLU A 42 -17.52 -14.26 -0.28
N PRO A 43 -17.13 -12.98 -0.43
CA PRO A 43 -17.97 -11.86 -0.02
C PRO A 43 -19.22 -11.76 -0.89
N GLN A 44 -20.34 -11.43 -0.27
CA GLN A 44 -21.63 -11.24 -0.96
C GLN A 44 -22.33 -9.97 -0.46
N GLY A 45 -23.33 -9.51 -1.22
CA GLY A 45 -24.24 -8.44 -0.80
C GLY A 45 -23.52 -7.12 -0.50
N PHE A 46 -23.66 -6.61 0.73
CA PHE A 46 -23.04 -5.34 1.12
C PHE A 46 -21.52 -5.45 1.29
N VAL A 47 -21.00 -6.61 1.70
CA VAL A 47 -19.56 -6.81 1.88
C VAL A 47 -18.86 -6.77 0.52
N GLN A 48 -19.40 -7.48 -0.47
CA GLN A 48 -18.87 -7.44 -1.84
C GLN A 48 -18.87 -6.02 -2.41
N ARG A 49 -20.00 -5.30 -2.30
CA ARG A 49 -20.10 -3.91 -2.79
C ARG A 49 -19.09 -2.97 -2.14
N TYR A 50 -18.84 -3.13 -0.85
CA TYR A 50 -17.80 -2.35 -0.17
C TYR A 50 -16.41 -2.70 -0.69
N LEU A 51 -16.11 -3.99 -0.85
CA LEU A 51 -14.82 -4.43 -1.39
C LEU A 51 -14.59 -3.95 -2.82
N GLU A 52 -15.62 -3.94 -3.66
CA GLU A 52 -15.54 -3.34 -5.00
C GLU A 52 -15.33 -1.82 -4.93
N TRP A 53 -16.00 -1.14 -4.00
CA TRP A 53 -15.87 0.31 -3.83
C TRP A 53 -14.47 0.74 -3.39
N ILE A 54 -13.80 0.00 -2.49
CA ILE A 54 -12.46 0.38 -2.02
C ILE A 54 -11.41 0.37 -3.14
N PHE A 55 -11.64 -0.35 -4.25
CA PHE A 55 -10.76 -0.34 -5.42
C PHE A 55 -11.01 0.86 -6.36
N THR A 56 -12.05 1.67 -6.12
CA THR A 56 -12.37 2.81 -7.00
C THR A 56 -11.40 3.97 -6.84
N PRO A 57 -11.25 4.84 -7.86
CA PRO A 57 -10.41 6.04 -7.76
C PRO A 57 -10.80 6.98 -6.61
N GLN A 58 -12.11 7.07 -6.32
CA GLN A 58 -12.62 7.86 -5.21
C GLN A 58 -12.10 7.33 -3.87
N ALA A 59 -12.21 6.02 -3.63
CA ALA A 59 -11.75 5.41 -2.40
C ALA A 59 -10.21 5.52 -2.25
N GLN A 60 -9.47 5.32 -3.34
CA GLN A 60 -8.00 5.46 -3.32
C GLN A 60 -7.52 6.90 -3.11
N SER A 61 -8.31 7.91 -3.50
CA SER A 61 -8.07 9.30 -3.11
C SER A 61 -8.17 9.50 -1.61
N ILE A 62 -9.14 8.84 -0.95
CA ILE A 62 -9.27 8.88 0.51
C ILE A 62 -8.06 8.21 1.19
N VAL A 63 -7.57 7.08 0.66
CA VAL A 63 -6.35 6.40 1.15
C VAL A 63 -5.16 7.37 1.17
N THR A 64 -4.97 8.12 0.08
CA THR A 64 -3.92 9.15 -0.01
C THR A 64 -4.11 10.26 1.02
N GLN A 65 -5.34 10.76 1.20
CA GLN A 65 -5.65 11.82 2.17
C GLN A 65 -5.40 11.38 3.62
N LEU A 66 -5.58 10.08 3.92
CA LEU A 66 -5.29 9.49 5.21
C LEU A 66 -3.77 9.24 5.43
N GLY A 67 -2.93 9.52 4.43
CA GLY A 67 -1.48 9.35 4.51
C GLY A 67 -0.99 7.94 4.22
N PHE A 68 -1.83 7.08 3.65
CA PHE A 68 -1.45 5.75 3.16
C PHE A 68 -1.07 5.80 1.68
N VAL A 69 -0.39 4.75 1.22
CA VAL A 69 -0.03 4.58 -0.18
C VAL A 69 -1.22 3.96 -0.92
N PRO A 70 -1.77 4.60 -1.96
CA PRO A 70 -2.83 4.01 -2.77
C PRO A 70 -2.27 2.87 -3.62
N ILE A 71 -3.09 1.85 -3.85
CA ILE A 71 -2.73 0.77 -4.75
C ILE A 71 -2.63 1.28 -6.20
N PRO A 72 -1.76 0.69 -7.03
CA PRO A 72 -1.75 0.96 -8.46
C PRO A 72 -3.12 0.68 -9.08
N VAL A 73 -3.54 1.54 -10.01
CA VAL A 73 -4.70 1.24 -10.86
C VAL A 73 -4.31 0.03 -11.71
N GLN A 74 -5.08 -1.06 -11.60
CA GLN A 74 -4.94 -2.25 -12.46
C GLN A 74 -5.40 -1.95 -13.88
#